data_AF-A0A925AGX1-F1
#
_entry.id   AF-A0A925AGX1-F1
#
_cell.length_a   1.000
_cell.length_b   1.000
_cell.length_c   1.000
_cell.angle_alpha   90.00
_cell.angle_beta   90.00
_cell.angle_gamma   90.00
#
_symmetry.space_group_name_H-M   'P 1'
#
loop_
_entity.id
_entity.type
_entity.pdbx_description
1 polymer ?
#
loop_
_entity_poly.entity_id
_entity_poly.type
_entity_poly.pdbx_seq_one_letter_code
_entity_poly.pdbx_strand_id
1 'polypeptide(L)'
;MPVIHIQNVSQPFAYPGISEVEPLIPLQDELNTRLCDRASRVTMQSFKMFLAKGIDGFDKSPVGPGQVWATDNIEAKVESFGGDAGAPGEDEHIEQIREALDKASGVPPLASGVVRAKIGNLTSENALRVTLMGLLSKTARKRVSYGRGLAEVSRLVLTALNEAGILRTSPSDRGVRVEWPDPLPRDEKDLLTAAKAKIELGIPRERVLSELGYSPNDPGIV
;
A
#
# COMPACT_ATOMS: atom_id res chain seq x y z
N MET A 1 29.59 -19.17 -6.67
CA MET A 1 29.31 -17.74 -6.89
C MET A 1 29.03 -17.07 -5.55
N PRO A 2 29.47 -15.82 -5.32
CA PRO A 2 29.19 -15.07 -4.10
C PRO A 2 27.73 -14.56 -4.10
N VAL A 3 26.79 -15.40 -3.67
CA VAL A 3 25.36 -15.06 -3.60
C VAL A 3 24.89 -15.21 -2.16
N ILE A 4 24.17 -14.21 -1.66
CA ILE A 4 23.50 -14.24 -0.37
C ILE A 4 22.00 -14.36 -0.59
N HIS A 5 21.40 -15.41 -0.03
CA HIS A 5 19.97 -15.63 -0.07
C HIS A 5 19.27 -14.89 1.07
N ILE A 6 18.19 -14.17 0.75
CA ILE A 6 17.35 -13.48 1.73
C ILE A 6 15.91 -13.94 1.52
N GLN A 7 15.35 -14.60 2.53
CA GLN A 7 13.94 -14.99 2.50
C GLN A 7 13.04 -13.78 2.73
N ASN A 8 12.00 -13.65 1.90
CA ASN A 8 10.99 -12.61 2.03
C ASN A 8 10.29 -12.69 3.40
N VAL A 9 9.69 -13.83 3.72
CA VAL A 9 9.28 -14.22 5.07
C VAL A 9 10.00 -15.52 5.39
N SER A 10 10.65 -15.56 6.54
CA SER A 10 11.44 -16.72 6.95
C SER A 10 10.57 -17.95 7.13
N GLN A 11 10.97 -19.06 6.53
CA GLN A 11 10.30 -20.35 6.67
C GLN A 11 11.33 -21.39 7.17
N PRO A 12 11.14 -21.95 8.37
CA PRO A 12 12.05 -22.98 8.89
C PRO A 12 12.14 -24.18 7.95
N PHE A 13 13.34 -24.75 7.82
CA PHE A 13 13.62 -25.95 7.02
C PHE A 13 13.29 -25.87 5.53
N ALA A 14 12.98 -24.68 5.02
CA ALA A 14 12.78 -24.43 3.60
C ALA A 14 13.85 -23.47 3.07
N TYR A 15 14.31 -23.71 1.85
CA TYR A 15 15.10 -22.72 1.12
C TYR A 15 14.24 -21.52 0.65
N PRO A 16 13.09 -21.71 -0.03
CA PRO A 16 12.24 -20.58 -0.40
C PRO A 16 11.64 -19.92 0.84
N GLY A 17 11.40 -18.61 0.74
CA GLY A 17 10.60 -17.88 1.72
C GLY A 17 9.13 -17.84 1.32
N ILE A 18 8.27 -17.40 2.23
CA ILE A 18 6.84 -17.23 1.97
C ILE A 18 6.57 -15.86 1.33
N SER A 19 5.72 -15.85 0.30
CA SER A 19 5.22 -14.61 -0.31
C SER A 19 4.13 -13.99 0.58
N GLU A 20 4.21 -12.68 0.80
CA GLU A 20 3.15 -11.93 1.47
C GLU A 20 2.03 -11.51 0.52
N VAL A 21 2.24 -11.68 -0.78
CA VAL A 21 1.27 -11.32 -1.83
C VAL A 21 0.39 -12.51 -2.18
N GLU A 22 0.88 -13.75 -2.02
CA GLU A 22 0.13 -14.97 -2.34
C GLU A 22 -1.28 -15.01 -1.71
N PRO A 23 -1.46 -14.65 -0.42
CA PRO A 23 -2.79 -14.66 0.19
C PRO A 23 -3.73 -13.58 -0.36
N LEU A 24 -3.21 -12.58 -1.07
CA LEU A 24 -3.98 -11.47 -1.64
C LEU A 24 -4.51 -11.80 -3.04
N ILE A 25 -3.97 -12.81 -3.72
CA ILE A 25 -4.33 -13.17 -5.10
C ILE A 25 -5.84 -13.41 -5.24
N PRO A 26 -6.51 -14.23 -4.39
CA PRO A 26 -7.94 -14.48 -4.55
C PRO A 26 -8.79 -13.22 -4.39
N LEU A 27 -8.38 -12.29 -3.52
CA LEU A 27 -9.07 -11.01 -3.31
C LEU A 27 -8.87 -10.07 -4.51
N GLN A 28 -7.66 -10.05 -5.08
CA GLN A 28 -7.36 -9.27 -6.27
C GLN A 28 -8.11 -9.80 -7.50
N ASP A 29 -8.21 -11.12 -7.67
CA ASP A 29 -8.94 -11.75 -8.77
C ASP A 29 -10.44 -11.49 -8.67
N GLU A 30 -11.03 -11.57 -7.47
CA GLU A 30 -12.42 -11.19 -7.23
C GLU A 30 -12.64 -9.70 -7.52
N LEU A 31 -11.75 -8.82 -7.05
CA LEU A 31 -11.84 -7.39 -7.34
C LEU A 31 -11.80 -7.11 -8.85
N ASN A 32 -10.86 -7.72 -9.57
CA ASN A 32 -10.74 -7.59 -11.02
C ASN A 32 -12.01 -8.07 -11.73
N THR A 33 -12.56 -9.21 -11.29
CA THR A 33 -13.80 -9.77 -11.83
C THR A 33 -14.96 -8.79 -11.66
N ARG A 34 -15.14 -8.22 -10.46
CA ARG A 34 -16.23 -7.25 -10.21
C ARG A 34 -16.08 -5.95 -10.98
N LEU A 35 -14.86 -5.47 -11.17
CA LEU A 35 -14.61 -4.29 -12.00
C LEU A 35 -14.89 -4.58 -13.49
N CYS A 36 -14.62 -5.81 -13.97
CA CYS A 36 -15.00 -6.22 -15.31
C CYS A 36 -16.52 -6.34 -15.46
N ASP A 37 -17.20 -6.95 -14.49
CA ASP A 37 -18.67 -7.02 -14.43
C ASP A 37 -19.29 -5.62 -14.48
N ARG A 38 -18.75 -4.67 -13.70
CA ARG A 38 -19.13 -3.26 -13.71
C ARG A 38 -19.02 -2.65 -15.10
N ALA A 39 -17.85 -2.81 -15.73
CA ALA A 39 -17.59 -2.24 -17.05
C ALA A 39 -18.54 -2.81 -18.11
N SER A 40 -18.79 -4.12 -18.04
CA SER A 40 -19.77 -4.81 -18.90
C SER A 40 -21.19 -4.27 -18.67
N ARG A 41 -21.61 -4.16 -17.40
CA ARG A 41 -22.92 -3.59 -17.03
C ARG A 41 -23.07 -2.17 -17.56
N VAL A 42 -22.11 -1.29 -17.30
CA VAL A 42 -22.13 0.11 -17.76
C VAL A 42 -22.25 0.18 -19.29
N THR A 43 -21.52 -0.70 -20.00
CA THR A 43 -21.61 -0.79 -21.46
C THR A 43 -23.00 -1.23 -21.92
N MET A 44 -23.55 -2.30 -21.35
CA MET A 44 -24.88 -2.80 -21.71
C MET A 44 -26.00 -1.82 -21.34
N GLN A 45 -25.89 -1.16 -20.19
CA GLN A 45 -26.86 -0.17 -19.72
C GLN A 45 -26.80 1.15 -20.49
N SER A 46 -25.69 1.44 -21.19
CA SER A 46 -25.61 2.58 -22.10
C SER A 46 -26.57 2.45 -23.28
N PHE A 47 -27.00 1.22 -23.62
CA PHE A 47 -28.02 0.97 -24.64
C PHE A 47 -29.41 0.94 -24.01
N LYS A 48 -30.19 2.01 -24.22
CA LYS A 48 -31.62 1.98 -23.92
C LYS A 48 -32.34 1.13 -24.96
N MET A 49 -33.10 0.14 -24.51
CA MET A 49 -33.99 -0.64 -25.36
C MET A 49 -35.41 -0.09 -25.27
N PHE A 50 -36.15 -0.21 -26.37
CA PHE A 50 -37.52 0.29 -26.47
C PHE A 50 -38.45 -0.86 -26.86
N LEU A 51 -39.47 -1.10 -26.06
CA LEU A 51 -40.56 -2.01 -26.35
C LEU A 51 -41.72 -1.20 -26.94
N ALA A 52 -41.90 -1.29 -28.25
CA ALA A 52 -43.04 -0.68 -28.94
C ALA A 52 -44.16 -1.72 -29.10
N LYS A 53 -45.35 -1.41 -28.59
CA LYS A 53 -46.58 -2.19 -28.75
C LYS A 53 -47.54 -1.41 -29.63
N GLY A 54 -48.10 -2.07 -30.65
CA GLY A 54 -49.12 -1.46 -31.52
C GLY A 54 -48.60 -0.40 -32.50
N ILE A 55 -47.28 -0.35 -32.77
CA ILE A 55 -46.65 0.54 -33.75
C ILE A 55 -46.03 -0.30 -34.86
N ASP A 56 -46.55 -0.16 -36.08
CA ASP A 56 -46.02 -0.85 -37.26
C ASP A 56 -44.73 -0.19 -37.77
N GLY A 57 -43.73 -1.01 -38.13
CA GLY A 57 -42.49 -0.54 -38.73
C GLY A 57 -41.51 0.16 -37.76
N PHE A 58 -41.72 0.03 -36.45
CA PHE A 58 -40.82 0.60 -35.43
C PHE A 58 -39.39 0.06 -35.56
N ASP A 59 -39.22 -1.18 -36.00
CA ASP A 59 -37.94 -1.84 -36.30
C ASP A 59 -37.13 -1.16 -37.42
N LYS A 60 -37.80 -0.43 -38.31
CA LYS A 60 -37.19 0.23 -39.48
C LYS A 60 -36.88 1.70 -39.24
N SER A 61 -37.40 2.27 -38.15
CA SER A 61 -37.19 3.68 -37.81
C SER A 61 -36.00 3.80 -36.86
N PRO A 62 -34.95 4.59 -37.20
CA PRO A 62 -33.86 4.82 -36.26
C PRO A 62 -34.37 5.50 -34.99
N VAL A 63 -33.66 5.30 -33.88
CA VAL A 63 -33.87 6.01 -32.62
C VAL A 63 -32.78 7.06 -32.48
N GLY A 64 -33.15 8.33 -32.44
CA GLY A 64 -32.22 9.44 -32.36
C GLY A 64 -32.83 10.73 -31.81
N PRO A 65 -31.99 11.71 -31.43
CA PRO A 65 -32.46 13.00 -30.92
C PRO A 65 -33.39 13.70 -31.93
N GLY A 66 -34.52 14.22 -31.42
CA GLY A 66 -35.48 14.99 -32.23
C GLY A 66 -36.43 14.16 -33.11
N GLN A 67 -36.37 12.81 -33.05
CA GLN A 67 -37.36 11.98 -33.73
C GLN A 67 -38.66 11.85 -32.93
N VAL A 68 -39.76 11.86 -33.68
CA VAL A 68 -41.12 11.68 -33.16
C VAL A 68 -41.76 10.53 -33.93
N TRP A 69 -42.34 9.57 -33.20
CA TRP A 69 -43.14 8.49 -33.77
C TRP A 69 -44.61 8.79 -33.55
N ALA A 70 -45.42 8.61 -34.59
CA ALA A 70 -46.86 8.82 -34.55
C ALA A 70 -47.55 7.59 -35.13
N THR A 71 -48.72 7.25 -34.57
CA THR A 71 -49.59 6.18 -35.04
C THR A 71 -51.04 6.57 -34.77
N ASP A 72 -51.93 6.02 -35.58
CA ASP A 72 -53.38 6.09 -35.46
C ASP A 72 -53.95 5.08 -34.45
N ASN A 73 -53.15 4.12 -34.00
CA ASN A 73 -53.53 3.16 -32.98
C ASN A 73 -53.53 3.80 -31.58
N ILE A 74 -54.72 3.96 -30.99
CA ILE A 74 -54.90 4.57 -29.67
C ILE A 74 -54.32 3.75 -28.51
N GLU A 75 -54.16 2.44 -28.70
CA GLU A 75 -53.58 1.51 -27.71
C GLU A 75 -52.06 1.40 -27.83
N ALA A 76 -51.43 2.18 -28.72
CA ALA A 76 -49.99 2.11 -28.94
C ALA A 76 -49.19 2.65 -27.76
N LYS A 77 -48.12 1.93 -27.40
CA LYS A 77 -47.27 2.28 -26.26
C LYS A 77 -45.80 2.00 -26.56
N VAL A 78 -44.92 2.93 -26.18
CA VAL A 78 -43.48 2.72 -26.17
C VAL A 78 -42.99 2.76 -24.73
N GLU A 79 -42.35 1.68 -24.28
CA GLU A 79 -41.76 1.56 -22.95
C GLU A 79 -40.25 1.40 -23.10
N SER A 80 -39.44 2.24 -22.43
CA SER A 80 -38.00 2.02 -22.37
C SER A 80 -37.67 1.04 -21.25
N PHE A 81 -36.76 0.11 -21.51
CA PHE A 81 -36.21 -0.80 -20.51
C PHE A 81 -34.70 -0.95 -20.70
N GLY A 82 -34.02 -1.35 -19.63
CA GLY A 82 -32.57 -1.12 -19.51
C GLY A 82 -32.25 0.34 -19.16
N GLY A 83 -30.97 0.66 -19.10
CA GLY A 83 -30.48 1.95 -18.60
C GLY A 83 -29.66 1.83 -17.30
N ASP A 84 -29.00 2.93 -16.93
CA ASP A 84 -28.11 3.02 -15.77
C ASP A 84 -28.91 3.19 -14.47
N ALA A 85 -29.59 2.13 -14.04
CA ALA A 85 -30.00 2.02 -12.65
C ALA A 85 -28.75 1.71 -11.83
N GLY A 86 -28.44 2.57 -10.86
CA GLY A 86 -27.27 2.39 -9.98
C GLY A 86 -27.26 1.03 -9.30
N ALA A 87 -26.07 0.49 -9.05
CA ALA A 87 -25.85 -0.83 -8.46
C ALA A 87 -25.16 -0.71 -7.09
N PRO A 88 -25.85 -0.24 -6.03
CA PRO A 88 -25.23 0.05 -4.74
C PRO A 88 -24.59 -1.19 -4.09
N GLY A 89 -25.19 -2.38 -4.23
CA GLY A 89 -24.60 -3.61 -3.69
C GLY A 89 -23.28 -4.01 -4.37
N GLU A 90 -23.08 -3.59 -5.63
CA GLU A 90 -21.83 -3.80 -6.36
C GLU A 90 -20.73 -2.88 -5.84
N ASP A 91 -21.06 -1.61 -5.57
CA ASP A 91 -20.17 -0.64 -4.93
C ASP A 91 -19.78 -1.07 -3.51
N GLU A 92 -20.76 -1.51 -2.72
CA GLU A 92 -20.52 -2.01 -1.36
C GLU A 92 -19.60 -3.24 -1.35
N HIS A 93 -19.83 -4.20 -2.26
CA HIS A 93 -18.98 -5.38 -2.36
C HIS A 93 -17.54 -5.03 -2.77
N ILE A 94 -17.37 -4.12 -3.73
CA ILE A 94 -16.03 -3.65 -4.13
C ILE A 94 -15.30 -2.97 -2.96
N GLU A 95 -15.98 -2.11 -2.18
CA GLU A 95 -15.37 -1.50 -1.00
C GLU A 95 -15.05 -2.55 0.09
N GLN A 96 -15.89 -3.57 0.28
CA GLN A 96 -15.63 -4.68 1.22
C GLN A 96 -14.38 -5.49 0.82
N ILE A 97 -14.20 -5.76 -0.49
CA ILE A 97 -13.00 -6.45 -0.99
C ILE A 97 -11.75 -5.59 -0.78
N ARG A 98 -11.84 -4.28 -1.04
CA ARG A 98 -10.73 -3.33 -0.78
C ARG A 98 -10.35 -3.30 0.70
N GLU A 99 -11.35 -3.25 1.59
CA GLU A 99 -11.11 -3.28 3.04
C GLU A 99 -10.48 -4.63 3.48
N ALA A 100 -10.93 -5.74 2.89
CA ALA A 100 -10.33 -7.05 3.13
C ALA A 100 -8.87 -7.12 2.64
N LEU A 101 -8.54 -6.53 1.50
CA LEU A 101 -7.18 -6.40 0.98
C LEU A 101 -6.30 -5.57 1.93
N ASP A 102 -6.77 -4.44 2.43
CA ASP A 102 -6.03 -3.60 3.38
C ASP A 102 -5.73 -4.37 4.68
N LYS A 103 -6.73 -5.10 5.21
CA LYS A 103 -6.58 -5.92 6.41
C LYS A 103 -5.62 -7.10 6.20
N ALA A 104 -5.76 -7.83 5.11
CA ALA A 104 -4.92 -8.99 4.80
C ALA A 104 -3.48 -8.59 4.46
N SER A 105 -3.31 -7.48 3.73
CA SER A 105 -1.99 -6.94 3.38
C SER A 105 -1.31 -6.29 4.59
N GLY A 106 -2.06 -5.85 5.60
CA GLY A 106 -1.53 -5.06 6.72
C GLY A 106 -0.98 -3.70 6.27
N VAL A 107 -1.38 -3.23 5.08
CA VAL A 107 -1.00 -1.94 4.49
C VAL A 107 -2.26 -1.09 4.44
N PRO A 108 -2.47 -0.16 5.40
CA PRO A 108 -3.65 0.69 5.39
C PRO A 108 -3.58 1.72 4.25
N PRO A 109 -4.72 2.26 3.78
CA PRO A 109 -4.76 3.25 2.69
C PRO A 109 -3.88 4.48 2.96
N LEU A 110 -3.73 4.88 4.22
CA LEU A 110 -2.87 5.97 4.63
C LEU A 110 -1.41 5.77 4.18
N ALA A 111 -0.92 4.52 4.16
CA ALA A 111 0.43 4.19 3.71
C ALA A 111 0.61 4.38 2.18
N SER A 112 -0.48 4.34 1.42
CA SER A 112 -0.50 4.58 -0.04
C SER A 112 -0.73 6.04 -0.41
N GLY A 113 -0.79 6.96 0.56
CA GLY A 113 -1.04 8.38 0.34
C GLY A 113 -2.52 8.74 0.18
N VAL A 114 -3.44 7.78 0.32
CA VAL A 114 -4.88 8.03 0.30
C VAL A 114 -5.32 8.57 1.66
N VAL A 115 -5.31 9.89 1.80
CA VAL A 115 -5.83 10.58 2.98
C VAL A 115 -7.32 10.90 2.76
N ARG A 116 -8.22 9.99 3.16
CA ARG A 116 -9.66 10.32 3.22
C ARG A 116 -9.90 11.29 4.39
N ALA A 117 -9.97 12.58 4.08
CA ALA A 117 -10.51 13.70 4.84
C ALA A 117 -10.65 13.51 6.38
N LYS A 118 -9.56 13.67 7.14
CA LYS A 118 -9.56 14.02 8.59
C LYS A 118 -8.13 14.34 9.05
N ILE A 119 -7.57 15.41 8.49
CA ILE A 119 -6.18 15.86 8.71
C ILE A 119 -5.92 16.28 10.18
N GLY A 120 -6.95 16.65 10.94
CA GLY A 120 -6.77 17.28 12.27
C GLY A 120 -6.33 16.36 13.42
N ASN A 121 -6.69 15.07 13.41
CA ASN A 121 -6.47 14.16 14.56
C ASN A 121 -5.52 12.98 14.26
N LEU A 122 -5.10 12.81 13.00
CA LEU A 122 -4.20 11.75 12.53
C LEU A 122 -2.73 12.21 12.41
N THR A 123 -2.44 13.45 12.80
CA THR A 123 -1.11 14.08 12.72
C THR A 123 -0.22 13.82 13.93
N SER A 124 -0.73 13.20 15.00
CA SER A 124 0.11 12.81 16.13
C SER A 124 0.86 11.51 15.82
N GLU A 125 2.11 11.43 16.27
CA GLU A 125 2.96 10.23 16.13
C GLU A 125 2.22 8.97 16.62
N ASN A 126 1.49 9.08 17.75
CA ASN A 126 0.74 7.97 18.33
C ASN A 126 -0.44 7.51 17.45
N ALA A 127 -1.20 8.43 16.87
CA ALA A 127 -2.31 8.08 15.97
C ALA A 127 -1.77 7.41 14.70
N LEU A 128 -0.66 7.91 14.17
CA LEU A 128 0.02 7.33 13.02
C LEU A 128 0.59 5.95 13.34
N ARG A 129 1.20 5.77 14.52
CA ARG A 129 1.74 4.50 15.01
C ARG A 129 0.67 3.43 15.15
N VAL A 130 -0.50 3.77 15.71
CA VAL A 130 -1.63 2.85 15.83
C VAL A 130 -2.16 2.47 14.45
N THR A 131 -2.34 3.45 13.56
CA THR A 131 -2.86 3.22 12.21
C THR A 131 -1.92 2.34 11.38
N LEU A 132 -0.61 2.58 11.48
CA LEU A 132 0.43 1.84 10.75
C LEU A 132 0.96 0.61 11.49
N MET A 133 0.33 0.18 12.60
CA MET A 133 0.88 -0.89 13.45
C MET A 133 1.17 -2.17 12.67
N GLY A 134 0.25 -2.59 11.78
CA GLY A 134 0.46 -3.76 10.91
C GLY A 134 1.67 -3.63 9.99
N LEU A 135 1.84 -2.47 9.35
CA LEU A 135 2.96 -2.16 8.46
C LEU A 135 4.28 -2.06 9.23
N LEU A 136 4.29 -1.46 10.42
CA LEU A 136 5.45 -1.38 11.28
C LEU A 136 5.91 -2.77 11.74
N SER A 137 4.97 -3.65 12.12
CA SER A 137 5.28 -5.04 12.46
C SER A 137 5.83 -5.82 11.27
N LYS A 138 5.32 -5.60 10.06
CA LYS A 138 5.89 -6.18 8.83
C LYS A 138 7.31 -5.67 8.57
N THR A 139 7.50 -4.35 8.65
CA THR A 139 8.81 -3.70 8.48
C THR A 139 9.82 -4.23 9.49
N ALA A 140 9.45 -4.38 10.75
CA ALA A 140 10.31 -4.95 11.79
C ALA A 140 10.76 -6.38 11.44
N ARG A 141 9.84 -7.24 10.98
CA ARG A 141 10.17 -8.60 10.52
C ARG A 141 11.13 -8.58 9.32
N LYS A 142 10.92 -7.70 8.34
CA LYS A 142 11.84 -7.53 7.19
C LYS A 142 13.22 -7.08 7.63
N ARG A 143 13.31 -6.13 8.56
CA ARG A 143 14.60 -5.64 9.08
C ARG A 143 15.43 -6.74 9.71
N VAL A 144 14.83 -7.81 10.24
CA VAL A 144 15.55 -8.99 10.74
C VAL A 144 16.15 -9.80 9.59
N SER A 145 15.35 -10.24 8.61
CA SER A 145 15.86 -11.06 7.51
C SER A 145 16.82 -10.28 6.60
N TYR A 146 16.43 -9.07 6.20
CA TYR A 146 17.26 -8.19 5.37
C TYR A 146 18.46 -7.67 6.13
N GLY A 147 18.35 -7.34 7.42
CA GLY A 147 19.49 -6.89 8.22
C GLY A 147 20.59 -7.96 8.29
N ARG A 148 20.20 -9.22 8.50
CA ARG A 148 21.14 -10.35 8.41
C ARG A 148 21.74 -10.46 7.00
N GLY A 149 20.91 -10.44 5.96
CA GLY A 149 21.37 -10.53 4.57
C GLY A 149 22.35 -9.42 4.20
N LEU A 150 22.07 -8.18 4.58
CA LEU A 150 22.95 -7.03 4.35
C LEU A 150 24.28 -7.17 5.10
N ALA A 151 24.26 -7.65 6.34
CA ALA A 151 25.50 -7.91 7.08
C ALA A 151 26.35 -9.02 6.41
N GLU A 152 25.71 -10.08 5.92
CA GLU A 152 26.37 -11.15 5.15
C GLU A 152 26.97 -10.63 3.84
N VAL A 153 26.21 -9.82 3.09
CA VAL A 153 26.68 -9.17 1.86
C VAL A 153 27.88 -8.28 2.15
N SER A 154 27.81 -7.41 3.15
CA SER A 154 28.93 -6.54 3.52
C SER A 154 30.17 -7.34 3.90
N ARG A 155 30.01 -8.45 4.64
CA ARG A 155 31.14 -9.33 4.98
C ARG A 155 31.77 -9.97 3.73
N LEU A 156 30.94 -10.35 2.77
CA LEU A 156 31.38 -10.92 1.49
C LEU A 156 32.15 -9.90 0.66
N VAL A 157 31.67 -8.65 0.61
CA VAL A 157 32.37 -7.53 -0.03
C VAL A 157 33.72 -7.27 0.64
N LEU A 158 33.78 -7.17 1.98
CA LEU A 158 35.03 -6.95 2.70
C LEU A 158 36.02 -8.10 2.51
N THR A 159 35.52 -9.33 2.40
CA THR A 159 36.35 -10.51 2.07
C THR A 159 36.90 -10.38 0.66
N ALA A 160 36.07 -10.07 -0.33
CA ALA A 160 36.53 -9.88 -1.71
C ALA A 160 37.56 -8.75 -1.85
N LEU A 161 37.37 -7.63 -1.14
CA LEU A 161 38.33 -6.51 -1.12
C LEU A 161 39.67 -6.89 -0.49
N ASN A 162 39.66 -7.77 0.52
CA ASN A 162 40.87 -8.31 1.12
C ASN A 162 41.62 -9.22 0.15
N GLU A 163 40.93 -10.17 -0.47
CA GLU A 163 41.54 -11.10 -1.44
C GLU A 163 42.06 -10.36 -2.69
N ALA A 164 41.41 -9.26 -3.08
CA ALA A 164 41.86 -8.39 -4.16
C ALA A 164 43.06 -7.50 -3.76
N GLY A 165 43.47 -7.49 -2.49
CA GLY A 165 44.54 -6.64 -1.98
C GLY A 165 44.20 -5.15 -1.90
N ILE A 166 42.94 -4.76 -2.09
CA ILE A 166 42.47 -3.36 -2.09
C ILE A 166 42.34 -2.85 -0.65
N LEU A 167 41.71 -3.65 0.22
CA LEU A 167 41.52 -3.31 1.63
C LEU A 167 41.89 -4.52 2.49
N ARG A 168 43.05 -4.44 3.15
CA ARG A 168 43.48 -5.49 4.08
C ARG A 168 42.57 -5.49 5.30
N THR A 169 41.84 -6.59 5.49
CA THR A 169 40.95 -6.77 6.64
C THR A 169 41.16 -8.16 7.23
N SER A 170 41.23 -8.24 8.56
CA SER A 170 41.16 -9.51 9.28
C SER A 170 39.69 -9.95 9.43
N PRO A 171 39.41 -11.24 9.72
CA PRO A 171 38.04 -11.70 9.97
C PRO A 171 37.30 -10.91 11.07
N SER A 172 38.01 -10.41 12.09
CA SER A 172 37.43 -9.58 13.16
C SER A 172 36.97 -8.20 12.68
N ASP A 173 37.54 -7.68 11.60
CA ASP A 173 37.22 -6.35 11.08
C ASP A 173 35.96 -6.36 10.19
N ARG A 174 35.42 -7.55 9.89
CA ARG A 174 34.32 -7.72 8.93
C ARG A 174 32.95 -7.83 9.60
N GLY A 175 32.87 -7.52 10.90
CA GLY A 175 31.62 -7.40 11.63
C GLY A 175 30.91 -6.10 11.27
N VAL A 176 29.69 -6.19 10.76
CA VAL A 176 28.88 -5.02 10.39
C VAL A 176 27.59 -5.02 11.19
N ARG A 177 27.24 -3.85 11.74
CA ARG A 177 25.96 -3.58 12.38
C ARG A 177 25.11 -2.73 11.45
N VAL A 178 23.92 -3.22 11.11
CA VAL A 178 22.95 -2.47 10.33
C VAL A 178 22.10 -1.64 11.29
N GLU A 179 22.09 -0.33 11.08
CA GLU A 179 21.26 0.61 11.84
C GLU A 179 20.05 0.99 11.00
N TRP A 180 18.87 0.93 11.62
CA TRP A 180 17.62 1.29 10.98
C TRP A 180 17.00 2.49 11.68
N PRO A 181 16.82 3.62 10.98
CA PRO A 181 16.15 4.77 11.58
C PRO A 181 14.69 4.44 11.93
N ASP A 182 14.14 5.21 12.86
CA ASP A 182 12.71 5.15 13.17
C ASP A 182 11.92 5.57 11.92
N PRO A 183 10.99 4.75 11.42
CA PRO A 183 10.22 5.09 10.22
C PRO A 183 9.17 6.18 10.45
N LEU A 184 8.85 6.54 11.69
CA LEU A 184 7.88 7.58 11.99
C LEU A 184 8.56 8.94 12.24
N PRO A 185 7.95 10.05 11.78
CA PRO A 185 8.37 11.37 12.20
C PRO A 185 8.13 11.50 13.70
N ARG A 186 9.17 11.88 14.44
CA ARG A 186 9.08 12.13 15.88
C ARG A 186 8.71 13.59 16.13
N ASP A 187 7.88 13.84 17.13
CA ASP A 187 7.63 15.22 17.55
C ASP A 187 8.91 15.80 18.20
N GLU A 188 9.40 16.90 17.66
CA GLU A 188 10.58 17.60 18.18
C GLU A 188 10.41 18.03 19.65
N LYS A 189 9.18 18.37 20.07
CA LYS A 189 8.90 18.74 21.46
C LYS A 189 9.06 17.56 22.41
N ASP A 190 8.58 16.39 22.00
CA ASP A 190 8.70 15.16 22.80
C ASP A 190 10.17 14.72 22.87
N LEU A 191 10.90 14.83 21.76
CA LEU A 191 12.34 14.57 21.71
C LEU A 191 13.14 15.47 22.67
N LEU A 192 12.88 16.78 22.65
CA LEU A 192 13.56 17.73 23.53
C LEU A 192 13.18 17.52 25.00
N THR A 193 11.93 17.17 25.29
CA THR A 193 11.47 16.86 26.65
C THR A 193 12.13 15.59 27.17
N ALA A 194 12.18 14.53 26.36
CA ALA A 194 12.87 13.29 26.69
C ALA A 194 14.39 13.49 26.87
N ALA A 195 15.01 14.34 26.05
CA ALA A 195 16.42 14.68 26.15
C ALA A 195 16.75 15.41 27.47
N LYS A 196 15.91 16.37 27.88
CA LYS A 196 16.04 17.05 29.18
C LYS A 196 15.93 16.06 30.34
N ALA A 197 14.92 15.18 30.33
CA ALA A 197 14.76 14.15 31.35
C ALA A 197 15.95 13.17 31.43
N LYS A 198 16.54 12.79 30.30
CA LYS A 198 17.75 11.95 30.25
C LYS A 198 18.97 12.62 30.89
N ILE A 199 19.15 13.93 30.66
CA ILE A 199 20.22 14.72 31.28
C ILE A 199 20.00 14.81 32.79
N GLU A 200 18.76 15.04 33.24
CA GLU A 200 18.40 15.05 34.67
C GLU A 200 18.66 13.69 35.35
N LEU A 201 18.46 12.59 34.63
CA LEU A 201 18.79 11.23 35.08
C LEU A 201 20.30 10.91 35.07
N GLY A 202 21.15 11.85 34.67
CA GLY A 202 22.61 11.71 34.68
C GLY A 202 23.21 11.02 33.45
N ILE A 203 22.45 10.88 32.35
CA ILE A 203 23.00 10.35 31.09
C ILE A 203 23.94 11.40 30.48
N PRO A 204 25.16 11.03 30.03
CA PRO A 204 26.11 11.97 29.44
C PRO A 204 25.51 12.76 28.27
N ARG A 205 25.73 14.08 28.28
CA ARG A 205 25.17 15.01 27.28
C ARG A 205 25.58 14.66 25.86
N GLU A 206 26.81 14.18 25.65
CA GLU A 206 27.32 13.75 24.34
C GLU A 206 26.49 12.60 23.76
N ARG A 207 26.09 11.63 24.60
CA ARG A 207 25.24 10.52 24.18
C ARG A 207 23.84 11.01 23.80
N VAL A 208 23.27 11.91 24.59
CA VAL A 208 21.93 12.48 24.32
C VAL A 208 21.93 13.29 23.03
N LEU A 209 22.97 14.09 22.77
CA LEU A 209 23.11 14.88 21.54
C LEU A 209 23.30 13.97 20.32
N SER A 210 24.13 12.93 20.43
CA SER A 210 24.29 11.93 19.37
C SER A 210 22.98 11.21 19.04
N GLU A 211 22.16 10.86 20.05
CA GLU A 211 20.84 10.25 19.85
C GLU A 211 19.83 11.19 19.16
N LEU A 212 20.00 12.51 19.32
CA LEU A 212 19.23 13.54 18.63
C LEU A 212 19.78 13.85 17.22
N GLY A 213 20.88 13.20 16.82
CA GLY A 213 21.53 13.45 15.53
C GLY A 213 22.50 14.64 15.52
N TYR A 214 22.72 15.30 16.66
CA TYR A 214 23.72 16.36 16.79
C TYR A 214 25.09 15.73 17.06
N SER A 215 25.98 15.77 16.06
CA SER A 215 27.39 15.42 16.25
C SER A 215 28.15 16.64 16.81
N PRO A 216 29.13 16.46 17.72
CA PRO A 216 30.00 17.55 18.16
C PRO A 216 30.80 18.20 17.02
N ASN A 217 30.90 17.54 15.86
CA ASN A 217 31.51 18.07 14.63
C ASN A 217 30.49 18.28 13.49
N ASP A 218 29.22 18.57 13.79
CA ASP A 218 28.25 18.95 12.76
C ASP A 218 28.38 20.46 12.45
N PRO A 219 28.97 20.88 11.31
CA PRO A 219 28.77 22.23 10.83
C PRO A 219 27.32 22.26 10.35
N GLY A 220 26.41 22.65 11.23
CA GLY A 220 24.97 22.57 11.00
C GLY A 220 24.57 22.93 9.57
N ILE A 221 23.59 22.20 9.06
CA ILE A 221 22.99 22.34 7.72
C ILE A 221 22.94 23.82 7.30
N VAL A 222 23.67 24.15 6.24
CA VAL A 222 23.44 25.35 5.41
C VAL A 222 22.27 25.07 4.47
#